data_AF-A0A349KW20-F1
#
_entry.id   AF-A0A349KW20-F1
#
_cell.length_a   1.000
_cell.length_b   1.000
_cell.length_c   1.000
_cell.angle_alpha   90.00
_cell.angle_beta   90.00
_cell.angle_gamma   90.00
#
_symmetry.space_group_name_H-M   'P 1'
#
loop_
_entity.id
_entity.type
_entity.pdbx_description
1 polymer ?
#
loop_
_entity_poly.entity_id
_entity_poly.type
_entity_poly.pdbx_seq_one_letter_code
_entity_poly.pdbx_strand_id
1 'polypeptide(L)'
;MLERPALTKRKHMKRYTWSQHCSVRRPHWLSTVSLLAGLATLSACGVASNAATMAAPPASATHVMAVGQSVPITESENLTLERVNDSRCKTGAVCVWAGYVSYSFTLSGKNGSSSFVLSDAMPGGPKEVTQDKLTFALVAAEPAAAPALNGPAPDYRVTVKVSEN
;
A
#
# COMPACT_ATOMS: atom_id res chain seq x y z
N MET A 1 45.91 34.02 -12.01
CA MET A 1 46.27 32.76 -12.71
C MET A 1 46.27 31.67 -11.65
N LEU A 2 45.37 30.70 -11.58
CA LEU A 2 44.61 29.97 -12.61
C LEU A 2 43.25 29.58 -12.00
N GLU A 3 42.15 30.03 -12.60
CA GLU A 3 40.82 29.47 -12.36
C GLU A 3 40.70 28.11 -13.06
N ARG A 4 40.17 27.08 -12.37
CA ARG A 4 39.82 25.79 -12.99
C ARG A 4 38.31 25.73 -13.20
N PRO A 5 37.81 25.63 -14.44
CA PRO A 5 36.38 25.54 -14.69
C PRO A 5 35.81 24.16 -14.34
N ALA A 6 34.63 24.20 -13.73
CA ALA A 6 33.80 23.04 -13.42
C ALA A 6 33.31 22.34 -14.70
N LEU A 7 33.60 21.04 -14.80
CA LEU A 7 33.13 20.20 -15.90
C LEU A 7 31.71 19.69 -15.60
N THR A 8 30.70 20.36 -16.15
CA THR A 8 29.28 19.98 -16.03
C THR A 8 28.96 18.79 -16.96
N LYS A 9 28.93 17.56 -16.43
CA LYS A 9 28.41 16.40 -17.18
C LYS A 9 26.87 16.45 -17.23
N ARG A 10 26.31 17.00 -18.31
CA ARG A 10 24.90 16.82 -18.69
C ARG A 10 24.68 15.36 -19.09
N LYS A 11 24.06 14.56 -18.22
CA LYS A 11 23.55 13.24 -18.61
C LYS A 11 22.33 13.41 -19.50
N HIS A 12 22.43 12.90 -20.72
CA HIS A 12 21.36 12.79 -21.68
C HIS A 12 20.20 11.95 -21.11
N MET A 13 19.07 12.61 -20.88
CA MET A 13 17.78 12.01 -20.58
C MET A 13 17.27 11.34 -21.89
N LYS A 14 17.37 10.01 -21.96
CA LYS A 14 16.66 9.23 -22.99
C LYS A 14 15.17 9.28 -22.66
N ARG A 15 14.43 10.05 -23.45
CA ARG A 15 12.96 10.07 -23.44
C ARG A 15 12.48 8.73 -24.00
N TYR A 16 11.99 7.85 -23.13
CA TYR A 16 11.26 6.67 -23.55
C TYR A 16 9.85 7.11 -23.94
N THR A 17 9.63 7.30 -25.24
CA THR A 17 8.31 7.51 -25.82
C THR A 17 7.61 6.17 -25.89
N TRP A 18 6.67 5.92 -24.98
CA TRP A 18 5.73 4.80 -25.08
C TRP A 18 4.74 5.09 -26.22
N SER A 19 4.95 4.46 -27.37
CA SER A 19 3.95 4.39 -28.44
C SER A 19 2.82 3.46 -28.00
N GLN A 20 1.64 4.02 -27.78
CA GLN A 20 0.42 3.24 -27.64
C GLN A 20 -0.07 2.83 -29.03
N HIS A 21 0.15 1.57 -29.39
CA HIS A 21 -0.55 0.92 -30.49
C HIS A 21 -1.26 -0.31 -29.94
N CYS A 22 -2.54 -0.16 -29.58
CA CYS A 22 -3.49 -1.28 -29.59
C CYS A 22 -4.58 -0.94 -30.60
N SER A 23 -4.45 -1.64 -31.72
CA SER A 23 -5.22 -1.50 -32.95
C SER A 23 -6.67 -1.96 -32.75
N VAL A 24 -7.61 -1.11 -33.15
CA VAL A 24 -9.04 -1.43 -33.29
C VAL A 24 -9.21 -2.33 -34.52
N ARG A 25 -9.45 -3.64 -34.34
CA ARG A 25 -9.97 -4.51 -35.41
C ARG A 25 -11.46 -4.76 -35.17
N ARG A 26 -12.29 -4.13 -36.01
CA ARG A 26 -13.74 -4.37 -36.08
C ARG A 26 -14.03 -5.44 -37.15
N PRO A 27 -14.53 -6.64 -36.79
CA PRO A 27 -15.07 -7.56 -37.78
C PRO A 27 -16.45 -7.06 -38.25
N HIS A 28 -16.56 -6.93 -39.56
CA HIS A 28 -17.73 -6.52 -40.33
C HIS A 28 -18.42 -7.79 -40.86
N TRP A 29 -19.30 -8.38 -40.08
CA TRP A 29 -20.13 -9.50 -40.55
C TRP A 29 -21.46 -9.44 -39.80
N LEU A 30 -22.56 -9.49 -40.56
CA LEU A 30 -23.98 -9.55 -40.19
C LEU A 30 -24.71 -8.27 -39.75
N SER A 31 -25.14 -7.51 -40.76
CA SER A 31 -26.57 -7.20 -40.98
C SER A 31 -27.43 -8.47 -40.82
N THR A 32 -28.64 -8.54 -40.25
CA THR A 32 -29.77 -7.61 -40.12
C THR A 32 -30.92 -8.35 -39.39
N VAL A 33 -31.91 -7.57 -38.91
CA VAL A 33 -33.35 -7.89 -38.73
C VAL A 33 -33.89 -8.22 -37.32
N SER A 34 -34.79 -7.31 -36.89
CA SER A 34 -35.98 -7.40 -36.01
C SER A 34 -35.81 -7.83 -34.54
N LEU A 35 -36.02 -6.92 -33.59
CA LEU A 35 -37.32 -6.36 -33.14
C LEU A 35 -38.21 -7.42 -32.48
N LEU A 36 -38.06 -7.59 -31.16
CA LEU A 36 -39.15 -8.03 -30.29
C LEU A 36 -38.95 -7.51 -28.87
N ALA A 37 -40.02 -6.87 -28.40
CA ALA A 37 -40.24 -6.32 -27.08
C ALA A 37 -40.09 -7.37 -25.96
N GLY A 38 -39.72 -6.92 -24.76
CA GLY A 38 -40.04 -7.68 -23.55
C GLY A 38 -39.10 -7.47 -22.37
N LEU A 39 -39.61 -6.71 -21.39
CA LEU A 39 -39.30 -6.77 -19.95
C LEU A 39 -38.00 -6.11 -19.46
N ALA A 40 -38.20 -4.93 -18.89
CA ALA A 40 -37.37 -4.33 -17.88
C ALA A 40 -37.29 -5.24 -16.63
N THR A 41 -36.08 -5.67 -16.27
CA THR A 41 -35.77 -6.06 -14.89
C THR A 41 -34.71 -5.10 -14.38
N LEU A 42 -35.15 -4.07 -13.67
CA LEU A 42 -34.28 -3.24 -12.83
C LEU A 42 -33.74 -4.13 -11.71
N SER A 43 -32.57 -4.73 -11.92
CA SER A 43 -31.79 -5.32 -10.83
C SER A 43 -31.12 -4.18 -10.06
N ALA A 44 -31.88 -3.54 -9.18
CA ALA A 44 -31.35 -2.64 -8.16
C ALA A 44 -30.56 -3.46 -7.14
N CYS A 45 -29.28 -3.68 -7.40
CA CYS A 45 -28.36 -4.11 -6.36
C CYS A 45 -28.11 -2.89 -5.46
N GLY A 46 -28.95 -2.75 -4.44
CA GLY A 46 -28.77 -1.74 -3.40
C GLY A 46 -27.48 -2.03 -2.63
N VAL A 47 -26.40 -1.36 -3.00
CA VAL A 47 -25.31 -1.10 -2.05
C VAL A 47 -25.90 -0.13 -1.03
N ALA A 48 -26.22 -0.66 0.14
CA ALA A 48 -26.41 0.15 1.33
C ALA A 48 -25.06 0.81 1.64
N SER A 49 -24.84 2.00 1.08
CA SER A 49 -23.85 2.91 1.63
C SER A 49 -24.37 3.27 3.02
N ASN A 50 -23.86 2.58 4.05
CA ASN A 50 -23.89 3.11 5.39
C ASN A 50 -23.21 4.48 5.31
N ALA A 51 -24.01 5.53 5.20
CA ALA A 51 -23.60 6.86 5.62
C ALA A 51 -23.34 6.72 7.11
N ALA A 52 -22.12 6.33 7.45
CA ALA A 52 -21.60 6.47 8.79
C ALA A 52 -21.76 7.96 9.10
N THR A 53 -22.72 8.26 9.98
CA THR A 53 -22.77 9.50 10.72
C THR A 53 -21.33 9.83 11.09
N MET A 54 -20.83 10.97 10.61
CA MET A 54 -19.49 11.46 10.87
C MET A 54 -19.44 11.87 12.35
N ALA A 55 -19.46 10.87 13.23
CA ALA A 55 -19.01 11.01 14.59
C ALA A 55 -17.55 11.44 14.49
N ALA A 56 -17.20 12.49 15.23
CA ALA A 56 -15.81 12.91 15.38
C ALA A 56 -14.95 11.64 15.57
N PRO A 57 -13.89 11.43 14.76
CA PRO A 57 -13.05 10.26 14.89
C PRO A 57 -12.60 10.16 16.36
N PRO A 58 -12.64 8.97 16.98
CA PRO A 58 -11.99 8.80 18.26
C PRO A 58 -10.54 9.29 18.11
N ALA A 59 -10.03 10.01 19.11
CA ALA A 59 -8.66 10.55 19.14
C ALA A 59 -7.56 9.49 18.90
N SER A 60 -7.94 8.21 18.89
CA SER A 60 -7.17 7.11 18.34
C SER A 60 -8.03 6.10 17.57
N ALA A 61 -7.53 5.60 16.45
CA ALA A 61 -8.13 4.53 15.65
C ALA A 61 -7.14 3.39 15.41
N THR A 62 -7.65 2.18 15.18
CA THR A 62 -6.83 0.99 14.86
C THR A 62 -7.21 0.46 13.49
N HIS A 63 -6.21 0.20 12.66
CA HIS A 63 -6.38 -0.29 11.29
C HIS A 63 -5.65 -1.61 11.10
N VAL A 64 -6.33 -2.59 10.50
CA VAL A 64 -5.72 -3.82 10.00
C VAL A 64 -5.48 -3.65 8.51
N MET A 65 -4.23 -3.84 8.08
CA MET A 65 -3.79 -3.53 6.72
C MET A 65 -3.10 -4.72 6.06
N ALA A 66 -3.48 -4.99 4.81
CA ALA A 66 -2.74 -5.86 3.90
C ALA A 66 -1.72 -5.07 3.07
N VAL A 67 -0.76 -5.75 2.45
CA VAL A 67 0.25 -5.09 1.58
C VAL A 67 -0.44 -4.46 0.37
N GLY A 68 -0.11 -3.20 0.08
CA GLY A 68 -0.74 -2.38 -0.95
C GLY A 68 -2.07 -1.76 -0.53
N GLN A 69 -2.59 -2.06 0.66
CA GLN A 69 -3.80 -1.42 1.15
C GLN A 69 -3.49 0.01 1.61
N SER A 70 -4.33 0.94 1.15
CA SER A 70 -4.37 2.33 1.61
C SER A 70 -5.64 2.55 2.44
N VAL A 71 -5.50 3.20 3.60
CA VAL A 71 -6.62 3.59 4.46
C VAL A 71 -6.59 5.08 4.73
N PRO A 72 -7.74 5.78 4.65
CA PRO A 72 -7.82 7.15 5.14
C PRO A 72 -7.71 7.14 6.67
N ILE A 73 -6.82 7.96 7.22
CA ILE A 73 -6.62 8.12 8.68
C ILE A 73 -7.11 9.47 9.20
N THR A 74 -7.12 10.47 8.32
CA THR A 74 -7.77 11.78 8.53
C THR A 74 -8.51 12.17 7.25
N GLU A 75 -9.17 13.34 7.22
CA GLU A 75 -9.86 13.83 6.01
C GLU A 75 -8.91 14.05 4.82
N SER A 76 -7.61 14.23 5.08
CA SER A 76 -6.65 14.59 4.05
C SER A 76 -5.42 13.69 3.99
N GLU A 77 -5.34 12.67 4.83
CA GLU A 77 -4.20 11.78 4.90
C GLU A 77 -4.59 10.33 4.72
N ASN A 78 -3.77 9.61 3.97
CA ASN A 78 -3.90 8.18 3.74
C ASN A 78 -2.63 7.48 4.21
N LEU A 79 -2.80 6.40 4.96
CA LEU A 79 -1.74 5.49 5.35
C LEU A 79 -1.75 4.29 4.40
N THR A 80 -0.61 3.98 3.80
CA THR A 80 -0.44 2.82 2.92
C THR A 80 0.60 1.87 3.49
N LEU A 81 0.29 0.57 3.54
CA LEU A 81 1.29 -0.47 3.84
C LEU A 81 1.98 -0.86 2.53
N GLU A 82 3.17 -0.34 2.28
CA GLU A 82 3.90 -0.54 1.02
C GLU A 82 4.52 -1.92 0.90
N ARG A 83 5.14 -2.39 1.99
CA ARG A 83 5.94 -3.62 1.96
C ARG A 83 6.09 -4.24 3.34
N VAL A 84 6.10 -5.57 3.37
CA VAL A 84 6.63 -6.35 4.48
C VAL A 84 7.96 -6.96 4.08
N ASN A 85 8.99 -6.75 4.90
CA ASN A 85 10.29 -7.39 4.75
C ASN A 85 10.48 -8.40 5.88
N ASP A 86 10.23 -9.68 5.59
CA ASP A 86 10.38 -10.77 6.55
C ASP A 86 11.68 -11.52 6.28
N SER A 87 12.67 -11.25 7.12
CA SER A 87 13.97 -11.94 7.12
C SER A 87 14.07 -13.00 8.21
N ARG A 88 12.97 -13.29 8.94
CA ARG A 88 12.98 -14.28 10.02
C ARG A 88 13.45 -15.62 9.49
N CYS A 89 14.24 -16.31 10.31
CA CYS A 89 14.67 -17.66 10.00
C CYS A 89 13.44 -18.57 9.86
N LYS A 90 13.20 -19.04 8.64
CA LYS A 90 12.03 -19.86 8.33
C LYS A 90 12.08 -21.18 9.10
N THR A 91 10.93 -21.68 9.53
CA THR A 91 10.85 -22.98 10.20
C THR A 91 11.38 -24.08 9.26
N GLY A 92 12.33 -24.88 9.76
CA GLY A 92 13.02 -25.92 9.00
C GLY A 92 14.25 -25.46 8.22
N ALA A 93 14.61 -24.17 8.27
CA ALA A 93 15.87 -23.67 7.73
C ALA A 93 17.00 -23.71 8.76
N VAL A 94 18.25 -23.73 8.28
CA VAL A 94 19.44 -23.48 9.09
C VAL A 94 19.90 -22.05 8.82
N CYS A 95 19.84 -21.20 9.84
CA CYS A 95 20.21 -19.79 9.73
C CYS A 95 21.38 -19.44 10.64
N VAL A 96 22.23 -18.53 10.18
CA VAL A 96 23.34 -17.97 10.98
C VAL A 96 22.82 -16.99 12.03
N TRP A 97 21.69 -16.32 11.76
CA TRP A 97 21.04 -15.35 12.66
C TRP A 97 19.51 -15.45 12.55
N ALA A 98 18.80 -14.96 13.56
CA ALA A 98 17.36 -15.19 13.72
C ALA A 98 16.48 -14.41 12.73
N GLY A 99 16.95 -13.30 12.17
CA GLY A 99 16.12 -12.43 11.34
C GLY A 99 15.16 -11.53 12.11
N TYR A 100 14.46 -10.66 11.39
CA TYR A 100 13.34 -9.86 11.90
C TYR A 100 12.36 -9.52 10.78
N VAL A 101 11.19 -9.00 11.15
CA VAL A 101 10.19 -8.46 10.22
C VAL A 101 10.12 -6.96 10.37
N SER A 102 10.06 -6.25 9.26
CA SER A 102 9.74 -4.83 9.25
C SER A 102 8.63 -4.48 8.26
N TYR A 103 7.90 -3.42 8.58
CA TYR A 103 6.72 -2.96 7.86
C TYR A 103 6.98 -1.54 7.37
N SER A 104 7.04 -1.37 6.05
CA SER A 104 7.26 -0.06 5.43
C SER A 104 5.93 0.59 5.12
N PHE A 105 5.73 1.79 5.64
CA PHE A 105 4.53 2.58 5.45
C PHE A 105 4.84 3.87 4.69
N THR A 106 3.84 4.34 3.95
CA THR A 106 3.83 5.67 3.38
C THR A 106 2.60 6.41 3.90
N LEU A 107 2.83 7.60 4.47
CA LEU A 107 1.79 8.56 4.81
C LEU A 107 1.72 9.58 3.68
N SER A 108 0.57 9.70 3.03
CA SER A 108 0.36 10.68 1.97
C SER A 108 -0.73 11.66 2.36
N GLY A 109 -0.47 12.96 2.20
CA GLY A 109 -1.45 14.01 2.45
C GLY A 109 -1.22 15.26 1.62
N LYS A 110 -1.86 16.36 2.02
CA LYS A 110 -1.78 17.65 1.31
C LYS A 110 -0.35 18.20 1.19
N ASN A 111 0.51 17.87 2.15
CA ASN A 111 1.89 18.35 2.21
C ASN A 111 2.88 17.44 1.46
N GLY A 112 2.40 16.39 0.80
CA GLY A 112 3.22 15.39 0.10
C GLY A 112 3.16 14.03 0.79
N SER A 113 4.18 13.20 0.56
CA SER A 113 4.27 11.86 1.12
C SER A 113 5.55 11.69 1.94
N SER A 114 5.42 11.10 3.12
CA SER A 114 6.53 10.65 3.96
C SER A 114 6.52 9.12 4.07
N SER A 115 7.66 8.53 4.43
CA SER A 115 7.76 7.07 4.62
C SER A 115 8.47 6.75 5.91
N PHE A 116 8.04 5.66 6.55
CA PHE A 116 8.61 5.17 7.80
C PHE A 116 8.51 3.66 7.91
N VAL A 117 9.25 3.11 8.86
CA VAL A 117 9.31 1.67 9.11
C VAL A 117 8.93 1.42 10.56
N LEU A 118 8.04 0.47 10.78
CA LEU A 118 7.75 -0.08 12.11
C LEU A 118 8.26 -1.52 12.20
N SER A 119 8.72 -1.92 13.38
CA SER A 119 9.16 -3.29 13.63
C SER A 119 9.11 -3.62 15.12
N ASP A 120 8.75 -4.85 15.44
CA ASP A 120 8.72 -5.35 16.82
C ASP A 120 10.08 -5.82 17.35
N ALA A 121 10.92 -6.42 16.50
CA ALA A 121 12.12 -7.16 16.92
C ALA A 121 13.42 -6.75 16.20
N MET A 122 13.35 -5.87 15.20
CA MET A 122 14.53 -5.30 14.55
C MET A 122 15.37 -4.49 15.55
N PRO A 123 16.68 -4.77 15.69
CA PRO A 123 17.57 -3.96 16.52
C PRO A 123 17.58 -2.49 16.08
N GLY A 124 17.25 -1.58 16.98
CA GLY A 124 17.13 -0.14 16.69
C GLY A 124 15.92 0.24 15.82
N GLY A 125 15.05 -0.71 15.47
CA GLY A 125 13.81 -0.44 14.76
C GLY A 125 12.73 0.07 15.71
N PRO A 126 11.99 1.14 15.37
CA PRO A 126 10.94 1.65 16.24
C PRO A 126 9.66 0.79 16.15
N LYS A 127 9.01 0.56 17.29
CA LYS A 127 7.61 0.05 17.34
C LYS A 127 6.59 1.14 17.09
N GLU A 128 7.00 2.39 17.25
CA GLU A 128 6.15 3.56 17.17
C GLU A 128 6.91 4.75 16.58
N VAL A 129 6.25 5.52 15.72
CA VAL A 129 6.82 6.72 15.09
C VAL A 129 5.78 7.83 15.10
N THR A 130 6.21 9.05 15.41
CA THR A 130 5.37 10.26 15.36
C THR A 130 5.79 11.14 14.19
N GLN A 131 4.84 11.51 13.33
CA GLN A 131 5.02 12.42 12.20
C GLN A 131 3.73 13.23 11.99
N ASP A 132 3.84 14.49 11.60
CA ASP A 132 2.68 15.34 11.29
C ASP A 132 1.62 15.38 12.41
N LYS A 133 2.06 15.32 13.67
CA LYS A 133 1.22 15.24 14.91
C LYS A 133 0.39 13.97 15.04
N LEU A 134 0.68 12.96 14.23
CA LEU A 134 0.12 11.62 14.35
C LEU A 134 1.18 10.66 14.83
N THR A 135 0.78 9.79 15.74
CA THR A 135 1.58 8.69 16.27
C THR A 135 1.07 7.39 15.68
N PHE A 136 1.98 6.61 15.10
CA PHE A 136 1.73 5.32 14.47
C PHE A 136 2.41 4.23 15.28
N ALA A 137 1.64 3.40 15.98
CA ALA A 137 2.13 2.31 16.81
C ALA A 137 1.78 0.95 16.20
N LEU A 138 2.78 0.07 16.07
CA LEU A 138 2.58 -1.31 15.69
C LEU A 138 1.96 -2.07 16.87
N VAL A 139 0.73 -2.55 16.70
CA VAL A 139 0.00 -3.29 17.75
C VAL A 139 0.17 -4.79 17.59
N ALA A 140 0.04 -5.30 16.37
CA ALA A 140 0.14 -6.71 16.06
C ALA A 140 0.48 -6.94 14.59
N ALA A 141 0.95 -8.14 14.26
CA ALA A 141 1.08 -8.58 12.90
C ALA A 141 0.88 -10.09 12.76
N GLU A 142 0.20 -10.49 11.70
CA GLU A 142 0.01 -11.88 11.31
C GLU A 142 0.75 -12.16 9.99
N PRO A 143 1.41 -13.32 9.83
CA PRO A 143 1.65 -14.32 10.88
C PRO A 143 2.73 -13.87 11.89
N ALA A 144 2.44 -14.08 13.18
CA ALA A 144 3.35 -13.76 14.27
C ALA A 144 4.59 -14.68 14.32
N ALA A 145 4.44 -15.94 13.88
CA ALA A 145 5.54 -16.88 13.75
C ALA A 145 6.26 -16.75 12.39
N ALA A 146 7.52 -17.15 12.34
CA ALA A 146 8.25 -17.25 11.08
C ALA A 146 7.57 -18.26 10.15
N PRO A 147 7.47 -17.98 8.84
CA PRO A 147 6.86 -18.91 7.90
C PRO A 147 7.73 -20.16 7.72
N ALA A 148 7.12 -21.27 7.30
CA ALA A 148 7.86 -22.48 6.95
C ALA A 148 8.71 -22.29 5.69
N LEU A 149 9.85 -22.99 5.61
CA LEU A 149 10.78 -22.87 4.48
C LEU A 149 10.11 -23.16 3.13
N ASN A 150 9.33 -24.24 3.08
CA ASN A 150 8.62 -24.72 1.89
C ASN A 150 7.10 -24.54 1.99
N GLY A 151 6.65 -23.57 2.79
CA GLY A 151 5.23 -23.24 2.93
C GLY A 151 4.72 -22.30 1.83
N PRO A 152 3.40 -22.07 1.77
CA PRO A 152 2.84 -21.01 0.94
C PRO A 152 3.36 -19.64 1.36
N ALA A 153 3.28 -18.67 0.44
CA ALA A 153 3.58 -17.29 0.78
C ALA A 153 2.63 -16.81 1.90
N PRO A 154 3.14 -16.21 2.98
CA PRO A 154 2.31 -15.72 4.07
C PRO A 154 1.48 -14.53 3.60
N ASP A 155 0.22 -14.51 4.03
CA ASP A 155 -0.68 -13.38 3.82
C ASP A 155 -0.58 -12.42 5.01
N TYR A 156 0.26 -11.39 4.86
CA TYR A 156 0.53 -10.49 5.97
C TYR A 156 -0.65 -9.57 6.29
N ARG A 157 -0.96 -9.45 7.59
CA ARG A 157 -1.89 -8.47 8.14
C ARG A 157 -1.20 -7.71 9.26
N VAL A 158 -1.19 -6.39 9.17
CA VAL A 158 -0.53 -5.54 10.17
C VAL A 158 -1.58 -4.68 10.85
N THR A 159 -1.62 -4.72 12.17
CA THR A 159 -2.50 -3.90 12.99
C THR A 159 -1.72 -2.70 13.50
N VAL A 160 -2.11 -1.51 13.06
CA VAL A 160 -1.50 -0.23 13.44
C VAL A 160 -2.53 0.61 14.19
N LYS A 161 -2.14 1.14 15.34
CA LYS A 161 -2.89 2.18 16.03
C LYS A 161 -2.37 3.54 15.59
N VAL A 162 -3.29 4.43 15.25
CA VAL A 162 -3.03 5.82 14.92
C VAL A 162 -3.66 6.69 16.01
N SER A 163 -2.94 7.66 16.53
CA SER A 163 -3.47 8.64 17.49
C SER A 163 -2.89 10.02 17.27
N GLU A 164 -3.62 11.06 17.66
CA GLU A 164 -3.07 12.41 17.72
C GLU A 164 -2.03 12.52 18.86
N ASN A 165 -0.95 13.28 18.62
CA ASN A 165 0.13 13.52 19.57
C ASN A 165 0.10 14.94 20.15
#